data_AF-A0A5E4KGA6-F1
#
_entry.id   AF-A0A5E4KGA6-F1
#
_cell.length_a   1.000
_cell.length_b   1.000
_cell.length_c   1.000
_cell.angle_alpha   90.00
_cell.angle_beta   90.00
_cell.angle_gamma   90.00
#
_symmetry.space_group_name_H-M   'P 1'
#
loop_
_entity.id
_entity.type
_entity.pdbx_description
1 polymer ?
#
loop_
_entity_poly.entity_id
_entity_poly.type
_entity_poly.pdbx_seq_one_letter_code
_entity_poly.pdbx_strand_id
1 'polypeptide(L)'
;MSSSFIVTYSFTRRCNLKCRHCYSDGGKEGEHELSPEKSRDVVKQVADAGSQIIIFDGGEPLMRDDIYDLIIYAKSLGLTTVLGTNGTLITPSVTQKLLDAGLNHCAVSIDGSTPQTHEWLRGVSGCFENAVRGAGLVQKAGIPLQINTCLHSRNQHELQDMMKLAESLKADALQLLFYVRAGRGSRELEPPSLKSETFENMQRKIDLRIIGTKRYDGSKCCAAADKVCCIVNDGTVYPCMLLPVPLGNVTQNNLSDIWNTSPSIMKIKESKCGKFEGMELCRVWK
;
A
#
# COMPACT_ATOMS: atom_id res chain seq x y z
N MET A 1 -18.52 11.48 14.99
CA MET A 1 -17.51 10.54 14.46
C MET A 1 -16.19 11.31 14.34
N SER A 2 -15.12 10.92 15.06
CA SER A 2 -13.89 11.74 15.20
C SER A 2 -12.61 10.91 15.08
N SER A 3 -12.55 9.95 14.16
CA SER A 3 -11.28 9.30 13.82
C SER A 3 -11.10 9.35 12.31
N SER A 4 -10.25 10.27 11.84
CA SER A 4 -9.70 10.21 10.48
C SER A 4 -8.91 8.91 10.35
N PHE A 5 -9.28 8.06 9.39
CA PHE A 5 -8.60 6.82 9.05
C PHE A 5 -8.31 6.78 7.54
N ILE A 6 -7.25 6.08 7.17
CA ILE A 6 -6.78 5.91 5.80
C ILE A 6 -7.40 4.63 5.25
N VAL A 7 -7.92 4.68 4.03
CA VAL A 7 -8.43 3.48 3.35
C VAL A 7 -7.49 3.08 2.23
N THR A 8 -6.98 1.86 2.28
CA THR A 8 -6.37 1.21 1.13
C THR A 8 -7.45 0.43 0.38
N TYR A 9 -7.70 0.76 -0.88
CA TYR A 9 -8.59 0.01 -1.76
C TYR A 9 -7.76 -0.82 -2.75
N SER A 10 -7.58 -2.10 -2.42
CA SER A 10 -6.89 -3.11 -3.24
C SER A 10 -7.86 -3.67 -4.28
N PHE A 11 -8.16 -2.88 -5.32
CA PHE A 11 -9.36 -3.03 -6.16
C PHE A 11 -9.20 -3.97 -7.37
N THR A 12 -8.03 -4.56 -7.54
CA THR A 12 -7.71 -5.51 -8.63
C THR A 12 -6.75 -6.57 -8.13
N ARG A 13 -6.83 -7.79 -8.70
CA ARG A 13 -5.79 -8.81 -8.53
C ARG A 13 -4.91 -8.97 -9.76
N ARG A 14 -5.30 -8.36 -10.88
CA ARG A 14 -4.47 -8.30 -12.10
C ARG A 14 -3.17 -7.59 -11.78
N CYS A 15 -2.05 -8.19 -12.18
CA CYS A 15 -0.72 -7.62 -12.04
C CYS A 15 0.15 -8.10 -13.19
N ASN A 16 1.01 -7.22 -13.69
CA ASN A 16 1.97 -7.56 -14.74
C ASN A 16 3.28 -8.15 -14.18
N LEU A 17 3.42 -8.28 -12.85
CA LEU A 17 4.59 -8.85 -12.17
C LEU A 17 4.26 -10.17 -11.45
N LYS A 18 5.30 -10.87 -10.99
CA LYS A 18 5.21 -12.19 -10.33
C LYS A 18 6.01 -12.21 -9.03
N CYS A 19 5.83 -11.18 -8.20
CA CYS A 19 6.64 -10.90 -7.03
C CYS A 19 6.67 -12.07 -6.02
N ARG A 20 7.86 -12.45 -5.57
CA ARG A 20 8.09 -13.51 -4.57
C ARG A 20 7.61 -13.16 -3.17
N HIS A 21 7.30 -11.90 -2.88
CA HIS A 21 6.83 -11.44 -1.56
C HIS A 21 5.35 -11.03 -1.55
N CYS A 22 4.61 -11.26 -2.65
CA CYS A 22 3.29 -10.66 -2.85
C CYS A 22 2.27 -11.13 -1.79
N TYR A 23 1.91 -10.22 -0.87
CA TYR A 23 0.95 -10.49 0.21
C TYR A 23 -0.47 -10.77 -0.30
N SER A 24 -0.83 -10.18 -1.43
CA SER A 24 -2.13 -10.25 -2.09
C SER A 24 -2.25 -11.41 -3.10
N ASP A 25 -1.17 -12.16 -3.33
CA ASP A 25 -1.12 -13.21 -4.36
C ASP A 25 -1.64 -12.70 -5.72
N GLY A 26 -1.18 -11.51 -6.13
CA GLY A 26 -1.57 -10.85 -7.37
C GLY A 26 -0.99 -11.54 -8.61
N GLY A 27 -1.51 -11.17 -9.79
CA GLY A 27 -1.18 -11.80 -11.08
C GLY A 27 -2.19 -12.85 -11.54
N LYS A 28 -3.33 -12.99 -10.84
CA LYS A 28 -4.48 -13.78 -11.28
C LYS A 28 -5.41 -12.89 -12.10
N GLU A 29 -6.04 -13.47 -13.12
CA GLU A 29 -7.02 -12.77 -13.95
C GLU A 29 -8.27 -12.46 -13.12
N GLY A 30 -8.60 -11.18 -12.91
CA GLY A 30 -9.96 -10.62 -12.74
C GLY A 30 -10.95 -11.22 -11.75
N GLU A 31 -10.60 -12.29 -11.01
CA GLU A 31 -11.53 -13.07 -10.20
C GLU A 31 -12.17 -12.19 -9.14
N HIS A 32 -13.50 -12.06 -9.24
CA HIS A 32 -14.33 -11.30 -8.31
C HIS A 32 -13.96 -9.80 -8.21
N GLU A 33 -13.44 -9.18 -9.27
CA GLU A 33 -13.28 -7.72 -9.31
C GLU A 33 -14.64 -7.00 -9.37
N LEU A 34 -14.83 -5.99 -8.52
CA LEU A 34 -15.98 -5.10 -8.61
C LEU A 34 -15.97 -4.34 -9.95
N SER A 35 -17.16 -4.20 -10.55
CA SER A 35 -17.36 -3.39 -11.76
C SER A 35 -17.02 -1.91 -11.51
N PRO A 36 -16.75 -1.11 -12.56
CA PRO A 36 -16.47 0.31 -12.40
C PRO A 36 -17.53 1.06 -11.58
N GLU A 37 -18.82 0.73 -11.76
CA GLU A 37 -19.92 1.35 -11.02
C GLU A 37 -19.85 1.02 -9.53
N LYS A 38 -19.56 -0.25 -9.20
CA LYS A 38 -19.41 -0.69 -7.81
C LYS A 38 -18.14 -0.12 -7.18
N SER A 39 -17.03 -0.06 -7.92
CA SER A 39 -15.79 0.59 -7.45
C SER A 39 -16.00 2.08 -7.18
N ARG A 40 -16.79 2.76 -8.02
CA ARG A 40 -17.21 4.15 -7.79
C ARG A 40 -18.05 4.28 -6.51
N ASP A 41 -18.97 3.35 -6.26
CA ASP A 41 -19.74 3.31 -5.01
C ASP A 41 -18.83 3.11 -3.79
N VAL A 42 -17.84 2.21 -3.85
CA VAL A 42 -16.83 2.06 -2.78
C VAL A 42 -16.13 3.39 -2.48
N VAL A 43 -15.68 4.11 -3.51
CA VAL A 43 -15.03 5.43 -3.33
C VAL A 43 -15.96 6.41 -2.63
N LYS A 44 -17.26 6.42 -2.98
CA LYS A 44 -18.26 7.24 -2.30
C LYS A 44 -18.39 6.86 -0.82
N GLN A 45 -18.53 5.57 -0.52
CA GLN A 45 -18.65 5.08 0.85
C GLN A 45 -17.41 5.43 1.71
N VAL A 46 -16.21 5.43 1.11
CA VAL A 46 -14.97 5.86 1.78
C VAL A 46 -15.03 7.34 2.18
N ALA A 47 -15.50 8.21 1.29
CA ALA A 47 -15.69 9.63 1.59
C ALA A 47 -16.79 9.85 2.65
N ASP A 48 -17.94 9.19 2.51
CA ASP A 48 -19.05 9.29 3.47
C ASP A 48 -18.66 8.80 4.88
N ALA A 49 -17.75 7.82 4.97
CA ALA A 49 -17.20 7.33 6.23
C ALA A 49 -16.22 8.28 6.91
N GLY A 50 -15.91 9.42 6.27
CA GLY A 50 -15.04 10.47 6.82
C GLY A 50 -13.54 10.21 6.65
N SER A 51 -13.16 9.30 5.74
CA SER A 51 -11.75 9.16 5.37
C SER A 51 -11.26 10.40 4.62
N GLN A 52 -10.01 10.80 4.85
CA GLN A 52 -9.37 11.90 4.12
C GLN A 52 -8.46 11.41 2.99
N ILE A 53 -8.04 10.14 3.06
CA ILE A 53 -7.03 9.57 2.15
C ILE A 53 -7.54 8.23 1.65
N ILE A 54 -7.57 8.07 0.33
CA ILE A 54 -7.75 6.79 -0.34
C ILE A 54 -6.48 6.41 -1.09
N ILE A 55 -6.00 5.20 -0.85
CA ILE A 55 -4.86 4.60 -1.55
C ILE A 55 -5.41 3.57 -2.52
N PHE A 56 -5.30 3.82 -3.82
CA PHE A 56 -5.57 2.82 -4.84
C PHE A 56 -4.38 1.88 -4.95
N ASP A 57 -4.59 0.61 -4.62
CA ASP A 57 -3.59 -0.47 -4.58
C ASP A 57 -4.18 -1.74 -5.23
N GLY A 58 -3.51 -2.90 -5.15
CA GLY A 58 -4.01 -4.13 -5.76
C GLY A 58 -2.96 -5.22 -5.99
N GLY A 59 -3.14 -5.93 -7.10
CA GLY A 59 -2.05 -6.40 -7.92
C GLY A 59 -1.30 -5.20 -8.50
N GLU A 60 -1.75 -4.67 -9.64
CA GLU A 60 -1.27 -3.41 -10.21
C GLU A 60 -2.47 -2.55 -10.64
N PRO A 61 -2.74 -1.41 -9.97
CA PRO A 61 -3.86 -0.51 -10.31
C PRO A 61 -3.93 -0.08 -11.77
N LEU A 62 -2.77 0.17 -12.40
CA LEU A 62 -2.68 0.60 -13.79
C LEU A 62 -3.09 -0.49 -14.80
N MET A 63 -3.44 -1.70 -14.33
CA MET A 63 -4.05 -2.75 -15.15
C MET A 63 -5.57 -2.56 -15.36
N ARG A 64 -6.24 -1.66 -14.62
CA ARG A 64 -7.63 -1.29 -14.90
C ARG A 64 -7.71 0.09 -15.56
N ASP A 65 -8.46 0.19 -16.64
CA ASP A 65 -8.62 1.46 -17.37
C ASP A 65 -9.44 2.50 -16.58
N ASP A 66 -10.29 2.06 -15.65
CA ASP A 66 -11.18 2.92 -14.86
C ASP A 66 -10.49 3.61 -13.68
N ILE A 67 -9.19 3.37 -13.44
CA ILE A 67 -8.44 4.00 -12.35
C ILE A 67 -8.43 5.53 -12.46
N TYR A 68 -8.33 6.09 -13.67
CA TYR A 68 -8.30 7.53 -13.87
C TYR A 68 -9.64 8.18 -13.47
N ASP A 69 -10.76 7.56 -13.85
CA ASP A 69 -12.10 8.01 -13.47
C ASP A 69 -12.34 7.91 -11.96
N LEU A 70 -11.83 6.85 -11.32
CA LEU A 70 -11.90 6.68 -9.88
C LEU A 70 -11.09 7.76 -9.13
N ILE A 71 -9.90 8.13 -9.64
CA ILE A 71 -9.10 9.23 -9.07
C ILE A 71 -9.85 10.56 -9.20
N ILE A 72 -10.40 10.87 -10.38
CA ILE A 72 -11.20 12.09 -10.62
C ILE A 72 -12.38 12.13 -9.64
N TYR A 73 -13.10 11.02 -9.53
CA TYR A 73 -14.27 10.95 -8.66
C TYR A 73 -13.91 11.08 -7.19
N ALA A 74 -12.88 10.37 -6.71
CA ALA A 74 -12.39 10.49 -5.33
C ALA A 74 -12.00 11.94 -4.99
N LYS A 75 -11.29 12.61 -5.90
CA LYS A 75 -10.93 14.01 -5.76
C LYS A 75 -12.14 14.94 -5.70
N SER A 76 -13.16 14.69 -6.52
CA SER A 76 -14.42 15.47 -6.49
C SER A 76 -15.17 15.36 -5.16
N LEU A 77 -14.94 14.28 -4.40
CA LEU A 77 -15.47 14.06 -3.07
C LEU A 77 -14.57 14.61 -1.94
N GLY A 78 -13.47 15.29 -2.29
CA GLY A 78 -12.54 15.87 -1.33
C GLY A 78 -11.51 14.89 -0.75
N LEU A 79 -11.38 13.68 -1.31
CA LEU A 79 -10.36 12.72 -0.90
C LEU A 79 -8.98 13.10 -1.46
N THR A 80 -7.94 12.92 -0.64
CA THR A 80 -6.56 12.88 -1.11
C THR A 80 -6.29 11.50 -1.73
N THR A 81 -5.91 11.48 -3.00
CA THR A 81 -5.69 10.25 -3.78
C THR A 81 -4.23 9.85 -3.81
N VAL A 82 -3.94 8.60 -3.47
CA VAL A 82 -2.60 8.02 -3.54
C VAL A 82 -2.64 6.80 -4.45
N LEU A 83 -1.67 6.68 -5.36
CA LEU A 83 -1.50 5.49 -6.20
C LEU A 83 -0.34 4.65 -5.66
N GLY A 84 -0.61 3.41 -5.24
CA GLY A 84 0.41 2.41 -5.00
C GLY A 84 0.67 1.59 -6.25
N THR A 85 1.87 1.65 -6.81
CA THR A 85 2.19 0.99 -8.10
C THR A 85 3.56 0.35 -8.08
N ASN A 86 3.75 -0.67 -8.91
CA ASN A 86 5.06 -1.21 -9.22
C ASN A 86 5.87 -0.33 -10.19
N GLY A 87 5.26 0.71 -10.75
CA GLY A 87 5.91 1.74 -11.57
C GLY A 87 6.21 1.34 -13.01
N THR A 88 6.13 0.05 -13.36
CA THR A 88 6.61 -0.44 -14.66
C THR A 88 5.77 0.03 -15.85
N LEU A 89 4.47 0.26 -15.61
CA LEU A 89 3.52 0.73 -16.62
C LEU A 89 3.49 2.26 -16.76
N ILE A 90 4.24 2.99 -15.95
CA ILE A 90 4.29 4.44 -16.03
C ILE A 90 5.09 4.83 -17.28
N THR A 91 4.42 5.48 -18.21
CA THR A 91 4.96 6.07 -19.45
C THR A 91 4.57 7.55 -19.48
N PRO A 92 5.14 8.39 -20.36
CA PRO A 92 4.74 9.81 -20.45
C PRO A 92 3.22 10.00 -20.63
N SER A 93 2.58 9.13 -21.42
CA SER A 93 1.12 9.14 -21.61
C SER A 93 0.36 8.79 -20.32
N VAL A 94 0.79 7.74 -19.61
CA VAL A 94 0.19 7.37 -18.31
C VAL A 94 0.41 8.47 -17.27
N THR A 95 1.60 9.06 -17.21
CA THR A 95 1.90 10.19 -16.32
C THR A 95 0.97 11.37 -16.59
N GLN A 96 0.74 11.73 -17.86
CA GLN A 96 -0.19 12.79 -18.21
C GLN A 96 -1.63 12.45 -17.78
N LYS A 97 -2.10 11.22 -18.00
CA LYS A 97 -3.43 10.79 -17.53
C LYS A 97 -3.58 10.86 -16.01
N LEU A 98 -2.53 10.52 -15.25
CA LEU A 98 -2.53 10.63 -13.78
C LEU A 98 -2.57 12.10 -13.32
N LEU A 99 -1.84 12.99 -14.01
CA LEU A 99 -1.90 14.43 -13.77
C LEU A 99 -3.30 15.00 -14.07
N ASP A 100 -3.86 14.66 -15.23
CA ASP A 100 -5.18 15.13 -15.68
C ASP A 100 -6.29 14.62 -14.74
N ALA A 101 -6.16 13.38 -14.26
CA ALA A 101 -7.05 12.82 -13.25
C ALA A 101 -6.91 13.54 -11.89
N GLY A 102 -5.79 14.24 -11.68
CA GLY A 102 -5.55 15.05 -10.50
C GLY A 102 -4.96 14.28 -9.32
N LEU A 103 -4.23 13.19 -9.58
CA LEU A 103 -3.57 12.36 -8.57
C LEU A 103 -2.72 13.22 -7.60
N ASN A 104 -2.88 13.00 -6.29
CA ASN A 104 -2.16 13.79 -5.29
C ASN A 104 -0.76 13.23 -4.96
N HIS A 105 -0.62 11.91 -4.85
CA HIS A 105 0.64 11.26 -4.51
C HIS A 105 0.81 9.94 -5.27
N CYS A 106 2.06 9.57 -5.57
CA CYS A 106 2.37 8.28 -6.19
C CYS A 106 3.47 7.58 -5.39
N ALA A 107 3.17 6.36 -4.94
CA ALA A 107 4.10 5.48 -4.25
C ALA A 107 4.57 4.39 -5.20
N VAL A 108 5.82 4.50 -5.67
CA VAL A 108 6.44 3.53 -6.59
C VAL A 108 7.25 2.53 -5.81
N SER A 109 7.04 1.24 -6.08
CA SER A 109 7.72 0.20 -5.33
C SER A 109 9.07 -0.18 -5.94
N ILE A 110 10.15 0.02 -5.19
CA ILE A 110 11.54 -0.32 -5.56
C ILE A 110 12.21 -1.05 -4.38
N ASP A 111 12.47 -2.36 -4.52
CA ASP A 111 12.94 -3.20 -3.41
C ASP A 111 14.44 -3.59 -3.46
N GLY A 112 15.21 -2.94 -4.31
CA GLY A 112 16.64 -3.19 -4.48
C GLY A 112 17.30 -1.96 -5.09
N SER A 113 18.57 -1.72 -4.77
CA SER A 113 19.36 -0.66 -5.41
C SER A 113 19.92 -1.11 -6.77
N THR A 114 19.81 -2.41 -7.09
CA THR A 114 20.30 -3.02 -8.32
C THR A 114 19.19 -3.76 -9.07
N PRO A 115 19.31 -3.92 -10.41
CA PRO A 115 18.41 -4.77 -11.18
C PRO A 115 18.32 -6.18 -10.63
N GLN A 116 19.44 -6.78 -10.24
CA GLN A 116 19.52 -8.16 -9.76
C GLN A 116 18.65 -8.36 -8.51
N THR A 117 18.78 -7.48 -7.51
CA THR A 117 18.02 -7.60 -6.26
C THR A 117 16.54 -7.31 -6.47
N HIS A 118 16.22 -6.24 -7.20
CA HIS A 118 14.84 -5.85 -7.45
C HIS A 118 14.10 -6.90 -8.31
N GLU A 119 14.70 -7.33 -9.43
CA GLU A 119 14.08 -8.28 -10.36
C GLU A 119 13.97 -9.69 -9.78
N TRP A 120 14.94 -10.14 -8.96
CA TRP A 120 14.81 -11.40 -8.25
C TRP A 120 13.54 -11.43 -7.38
N LEU A 121 13.28 -10.33 -6.68
CA LEU A 121 12.13 -10.21 -5.80
C LEU A 121 10.82 -10.00 -6.57
N ARG A 122 10.83 -9.19 -7.64
CA ARG A 122 9.64 -8.82 -8.44
C ARG A 122 9.29 -9.83 -9.53
N GLY A 123 10.23 -10.71 -9.89
CA GLY A 123 9.99 -11.89 -10.70
C GLY A 123 9.84 -11.65 -12.21
N VAL A 124 10.23 -10.47 -12.70
CA VAL A 124 10.16 -10.09 -14.13
C VAL A 124 11.42 -9.32 -14.49
N SER A 125 12.05 -9.66 -15.61
CA SER A 125 13.27 -8.95 -16.05
C SER A 125 12.94 -7.58 -16.65
N GLY A 126 13.83 -6.60 -16.47
CA GLY A 126 13.65 -5.21 -16.89
C GLY A 126 12.67 -4.41 -16.01
N CYS A 127 12.09 -5.01 -14.96
CA CYS A 127 11.16 -4.29 -14.10
C CYS A 127 11.83 -3.21 -13.26
N PHE A 128 13.13 -3.36 -12.92
CA PHE A 128 13.87 -2.34 -12.20
C PHE A 128 14.01 -1.05 -13.00
N GLU A 129 14.53 -1.14 -14.23
CA GLU A 129 14.70 0.02 -15.11
C GLU A 129 13.36 0.71 -15.40
N ASN A 130 12.31 -0.06 -15.61
CA ASN A 130 10.97 0.47 -15.82
C ASN A 130 10.41 1.18 -14.58
N ALA A 131 10.59 0.61 -13.38
CA ALA A 131 10.16 1.24 -12.13
C ALA A 131 10.92 2.55 -11.85
N VAL A 132 12.25 2.54 -12.02
CA VAL A 132 13.11 3.74 -11.86
C VAL A 132 12.74 4.82 -12.88
N ARG A 133 12.54 4.44 -14.14
CA ARG A 133 12.07 5.36 -15.19
C ARG A 133 10.69 5.92 -14.87
N GLY A 134 9.77 5.07 -14.40
CA GLY A 134 8.42 5.46 -13.99
C GLY A 134 8.43 6.47 -12.84
N ALA A 135 9.21 6.20 -11.79
CA ALA A 135 9.40 7.11 -10.67
C ALA A 135 9.97 8.47 -11.15
N GLY A 136 10.96 8.47 -12.04
CA GLY A 136 11.50 9.70 -12.61
C GLY A 136 10.48 10.49 -13.43
N LEU A 137 9.56 9.84 -14.14
CA LEU A 137 8.48 10.52 -14.87
C LEU A 137 7.46 11.16 -13.92
N VAL A 138 7.06 10.45 -12.87
CA VAL A 138 6.17 10.96 -11.81
C VAL A 138 6.78 12.21 -11.16
N GLN A 139 8.05 12.13 -10.77
CA GLN A 139 8.75 13.25 -10.15
C GLN A 139 8.86 14.46 -11.08
N LYS A 140 9.22 14.25 -12.36
CA LYS A 140 9.31 15.33 -13.36
C LYS A 140 7.98 16.01 -13.64
N ALA A 141 6.88 15.26 -13.53
CA ALA A 141 5.53 15.78 -13.64
C ALA A 141 5.09 16.63 -12.44
N GLY A 142 5.88 16.65 -11.36
CA GLY A 142 5.54 17.39 -10.14
C GLY A 142 4.52 16.68 -9.25
N ILE A 143 4.28 15.38 -9.47
CA ILE A 143 3.50 14.55 -8.54
C ILE A 143 4.44 14.14 -7.41
N PRO A 144 4.11 14.43 -6.14
CA PRO A 144 4.88 13.96 -5.00
C PRO A 144 5.12 12.44 -5.05
N LEU A 145 6.40 12.07 -4.98
CA LEU A 145 6.91 10.72 -5.17
C LEU A 145 7.33 10.12 -3.83
N GLN A 146 6.74 8.97 -3.50
CA GLN A 146 7.22 8.10 -2.44
C GLN A 146 7.83 6.84 -3.05
N ILE A 147 8.97 6.39 -2.53
CA ILE A 147 9.50 5.06 -2.83
C ILE A 147 9.09 4.10 -1.72
N ASN A 148 8.49 2.96 -2.10
CA ASN A 148 8.18 1.87 -1.19
C ASN A 148 9.18 0.74 -1.36
N THR A 149 9.77 0.27 -0.27
CA THR A 149 10.73 -0.83 -0.26
C THR A 149 10.30 -1.91 0.72
N CYS A 150 10.07 -3.13 0.23
CA CYS A 150 9.92 -4.32 1.04
C CYS A 150 11.30 -4.78 1.54
N LEU A 151 11.63 -4.43 2.77
CA LEU A 151 12.89 -4.76 3.42
C LEU A 151 12.84 -6.18 4.01
N HIS A 152 13.88 -6.97 3.75
CA HIS A 152 14.00 -8.36 4.18
C HIS A 152 15.47 -8.77 4.35
N SER A 153 15.70 -9.98 4.89
CA SER A 153 17.03 -10.54 5.17
C SER A 153 18.00 -10.47 3.99
N ARG A 154 17.50 -10.66 2.76
CA ARG A 154 18.33 -10.64 1.54
C ARG A 154 18.68 -9.27 0.96
N ASN A 155 17.97 -8.18 1.28
CA ASN A 155 18.23 -6.85 0.69
C ASN A 155 18.60 -5.77 1.72
N GLN A 156 18.51 -6.08 3.02
CA GLN A 156 18.82 -5.12 4.09
C GLN A 156 20.23 -4.51 4.03
N HIS A 157 21.17 -5.20 3.39
CA HIS A 157 22.54 -4.71 3.19
C HIS A 157 22.62 -3.58 2.14
N GLU A 158 21.64 -3.48 1.24
CA GLU A 158 21.56 -2.42 0.22
C GLU A 158 20.85 -1.16 0.71
N LEU A 159 20.39 -1.11 1.96
CA LEU A 159 19.52 -0.04 2.44
C LEU A 159 20.09 1.38 2.24
N GLN A 160 21.39 1.56 2.46
CA GLN A 160 22.06 2.84 2.21
C GLN A 160 22.06 3.22 0.72
N ASP A 161 22.19 2.26 -0.18
CA ASP A 161 22.17 2.52 -1.61
C ASP A 161 20.74 2.73 -2.13
N MET A 162 19.75 2.08 -1.53
CA MET A 162 18.33 2.39 -1.80
C MET A 162 17.97 3.82 -1.35
N MET A 163 18.53 4.31 -0.25
CA MET A 163 18.38 5.70 0.17
C MET A 163 18.97 6.67 -0.86
N LYS A 164 20.22 6.42 -1.31
CA LYS A 164 20.84 7.22 -2.38
C LYS A 164 20.03 7.18 -3.68
N LEU A 165 19.46 6.02 -4.02
CA LEU A 165 18.58 5.88 -5.18
C LEU A 165 17.35 6.77 -5.04
N ALA A 166 16.66 6.72 -3.88
CA ALA A 166 15.51 7.57 -3.59
C ALA A 166 15.87 9.08 -3.66
N GLU A 167 17.03 9.48 -3.12
CA GLU A 167 17.56 10.84 -3.22
C GLU A 167 17.84 11.25 -4.67
N SER A 168 18.45 10.36 -5.47
CA SER A 168 18.75 10.63 -6.88
C SER A 168 17.47 10.79 -7.73
N LEU A 169 16.42 10.07 -7.34
CA LEU A 169 15.08 10.18 -7.91
C LEU A 169 14.31 11.40 -7.39
N LYS A 170 14.88 12.16 -6.45
CA LYS A 170 14.25 13.29 -5.76
C LYS A 170 12.89 12.89 -5.15
N ALA A 171 12.81 11.70 -4.57
CA ALA A 171 11.63 11.25 -3.87
C ALA A 171 11.40 12.09 -2.60
N ASP A 172 10.14 12.44 -2.33
CA ASP A 172 9.72 13.16 -1.14
C ASP A 172 9.79 12.28 0.11
N ALA A 173 9.66 10.96 -0.05
CA ALA A 173 9.72 10.01 1.03
C ALA A 173 10.26 8.64 0.58
N LEU A 174 10.92 7.94 1.51
CA LEU A 174 11.21 6.51 1.42
C LEU A 174 10.42 5.81 2.54
N GLN A 175 9.61 4.82 2.17
CA GLN A 175 8.84 4.02 3.11
C GLN A 175 9.37 2.58 3.11
N LEU A 176 9.81 2.15 4.29
CA LEU A 176 10.24 0.78 4.52
C LEU A 176 9.05 -0.04 5.01
N LEU A 177 8.69 -1.04 4.23
CA LEU A 177 7.71 -2.06 4.55
C LEU A 177 8.48 -3.31 4.97
N PHE A 178 8.19 -3.88 6.13
CA PHE A 178 8.86 -5.12 6.54
C PHE A 178 8.20 -6.32 5.87
N TYR A 179 9.05 -7.23 5.38
CA TYR A 179 8.57 -8.47 4.82
C TYR A 179 7.72 -9.24 5.83
N VAL A 180 6.57 -9.68 5.35
CA VAL A 180 5.63 -10.53 6.07
C VAL A 180 5.28 -11.71 5.20
N ARG A 181 5.21 -12.88 5.82
CA ARG A 181 4.92 -14.12 5.10
C ARG A 181 3.41 -14.22 4.86
N ALA A 182 3.02 -13.89 3.64
CA ALA A 182 1.66 -13.60 3.26
C ALA A 182 1.41 -13.99 1.80
N GLY A 183 0.22 -14.50 1.46
CA GLY A 183 -0.09 -14.87 0.07
C GLY A 183 0.93 -15.85 -0.50
N ARG A 184 1.61 -15.47 -1.59
CA ARG A 184 2.69 -16.25 -2.21
C ARG A 184 4.11 -15.90 -1.72
N GLY A 185 4.19 -15.22 -0.57
CA GLY A 185 5.44 -14.84 0.08
C GLY A 185 6.41 -16.02 0.23
N SER A 186 7.61 -15.85 -0.31
CA SER A 186 8.66 -16.87 -0.38
C SER A 186 9.12 -17.31 1.01
N ARG A 187 9.35 -18.62 1.16
CA ARG A 187 9.97 -19.19 2.36
C ARG A 187 11.48 -18.91 2.44
N GLU A 188 12.07 -18.39 1.36
CA GLU A 188 13.49 -17.99 1.32
C GLU A 188 13.72 -16.59 1.91
N LEU A 189 12.66 -15.90 2.33
CA LEU A 189 12.72 -14.56 2.88
C LEU A 189 12.38 -14.59 4.36
N GLU A 190 13.17 -13.86 5.13
CA GLU A 190 12.94 -13.60 6.55
C GLU A 190 12.81 -12.09 6.76
N PRO A 191 12.12 -11.64 7.83
CA PRO A 191 12.15 -10.25 8.24
C PRO A 191 13.59 -9.71 8.39
N PRO A 192 13.81 -8.40 8.22
CA PRO A 192 15.15 -7.82 8.34
C PRO A 192 15.66 -7.95 9.78
N SER A 193 16.96 -8.19 9.94
CA SER A 193 17.65 -8.33 11.23
C SER A 193 18.27 -7.03 11.72
N LEU A 194 17.73 -5.88 11.30
CA LEU A 194 18.29 -4.56 11.60
C LEU A 194 18.02 -4.13 13.04
N LYS A 195 19.04 -3.57 13.70
CA LYS A 195 18.90 -2.95 15.03
C LYS A 195 18.13 -1.63 14.92
N SER A 196 17.34 -1.29 15.93
CA SER A 196 16.53 -0.06 16.01
C SER A 196 17.34 1.22 15.81
N GLU A 197 18.55 1.30 16.35
CA GLU A 197 19.46 2.46 16.20
C GLU A 197 19.81 2.75 14.73
N THR A 198 19.88 1.71 13.90
CA THR A 198 20.13 1.86 12.45
C THR A 198 19.01 2.71 11.84
N PHE A 199 17.75 2.40 12.15
CA PHE A 199 16.59 3.11 11.63
C PHE A 199 16.54 4.57 12.08
N GLU A 200 16.84 4.85 13.35
CA GLU A 200 16.81 6.21 13.90
C GLU A 200 17.86 7.12 13.25
N ASN A 201 19.05 6.60 12.99
CA ASN A 201 20.10 7.33 12.29
C ASN A 201 19.77 7.59 10.81
N MET A 202 18.98 6.72 10.18
CA MET A 202 18.55 6.88 8.80
C MET A 202 17.39 7.87 8.67
N GLN A 203 16.42 7.86 9.60
CA GLN A 203 15.25 8.76 9.61
C GLN A 203 15.58 10.26 9.57
N ARG A 204 16.81 10.66 9.91
CA ARG A 204 17.23 12.07 9.96
C ARG A 204 17.70 12.63 8.61
N LYS A 205 17.94 11.79 7.59
CA LYS A 205 18.49 12.21 6.29
C LYS A 205 17.45 12.34 5.17
N ILE A 206 16.35 11.61 5.28
CA ILE A 206 15.20 11.58 4.35
C ILE A 206 13.95 11.53 5.25
N ASP A 207 12.82 12.15 4.88
CA ASP A 207 11.55 11.98 5.60
C ASP A 207 11.05 10.51 5.44
N LEU A 208 11.65 9.62 6.23
CA LEU A 208 11.44 8.18 6.18
C LEU A 208 10.22 7.81 7.02
N ARG A 209 9.10 7.57 6.34
CA ARG A 209 7.87 7.04 6.97
C ARG A 209 7.95 5.52 7.04
N ILE A 210 8.40 4.99 8.19
CA ILE A 210 8.36 3.55 8.46
C ILE A 210 6.91 3.18 8.81
N ILE A 211 6.16 2.63 7.86
CA ILE A 211 4.83 2.07 8.15
C ILE A 211 5.01 0.64 8.66
N GLY A 212 5.15 0.56 9.97
CA GLY A 212 5.28 -0.68 10.72
C GLY A 212 5.33 -0.37 12.21
N THR A 213 4.18 -0.43 12.88
CA THR A 213 4.00 -0.37 14.35
C THR A 213 4.16 0.97 15.08
N LYS A 214 4.49 2.10 14.44
CA LYS A 214 4.35 3.42 15.10
C LYS A 214 3.03 4.08 14.72
N ARG A 215 2.17 4.37 15.69
CA ARG A 215 1.11 5.38 15.54
C ARG A 215 1.77 6.72 15.17
N TYR A 216 1.02 7.61 14.53
CA TYR A 216 1.45 8.98 14.19
C TYR A 216 1.91 9.80 15.42
N ASP A 217 1.63 9.31 16.64
CA ASP A 217 2.02 9.86 17.94
C ASP A 217 3.33 9.28 18.52
N GLY A 218 4.02 8.39 17.79
CA GLY A 218 5.26 7.75 18.23
C GLY A 218 5.10 6.51 19.12
N SER A 219 3.88 6.10 19.46
CA SER A 219 3.63 4.87 20.24
C SER A 219 3.78 3.59 19.40
N LYS A 220 4.37 2.52 19.98
CA LYS A 220 4.66 1.22 19.33
C LYS A 220 3.43 0.31 19.12
N CYS A 221 2.22 0.88 19.03
CA CYS A 221 0.98 0.11 19.02
C CYS A 221 0.41 -0.11 17.62
N CYS A 222 -0.26 -1.25 17.42
CA CYS A 222 -0.94 -1.60 16.17
C CYS A 222 -1.99 -0.54 15.78
N ALA A 223 -1.99 -0.12 14.51
CA ALA A 223 -2.94 0.86 13.97
C ALA A 223 -4.20 0.24 13.33
N ALA A 224 -4.27 -1.10 13.23
CA ALA A 224 -5.38 -1.82 12.64
C ALA A 224 -6.69 -1.50 13.36
N ALA A 225 -7.77 -1.32 12.60
CA ALA A 225 -9.10 -0.96 13.12
C ALA A 225 -9.18 0.37 13.91
N ASP A 226 -8.14 1.20 13.87
CA ASP A 226 -8.09 2.53 14.48
C ASP A 226 -7.83 3.61 13.42
N LYS A 227 -6.73 3.48 12.68
CA LYS A 227 -6.29 4.48 11.68
C LYS A 227 -6.19 3.94 10.26
N VAL A 228 -6.26 2.62 10.06
CA VAL A 228 -6.16 2.00 8.75
C VAL A 228 -7.34 1.06 8.52
N CYS A 229 -7.85 1.06 7.30
CA CYS A 229 -8.88 0.16 6.79
C CYS A 229 -8.44 -0.34 5.41
N CYS A 230 -8.70 -1.61 5.10
CA CYS A 230 -8.42 -2.17 3.78
C CYS A 230 -9.72 -2.71 3.17
N ILE A 231 -9.98 -2.37 1.92
CA ILE A 231 -11.06 -2.93 1.11
C ILE A 231 -10.39 -3.66 -0.05
N VAL A 232 -10.76 -4.91 -0.31
CA VAL A 232 -10.18 -5.69 -1.41
C VAL A 232 -11.11 -5.77 -2.62
N ASN A 233 -10.65 -6.44 -3.67
CA ASN A 233 -11.23 -6.39 -5.02
C ASN A 233 -12.68 -6.88 -5.13
N ASP A 234 -13.16 -7.68 -4.18
CA ASP A 234 -14.53 -8.20 -4.09
C ASP A 234 -15.44 -7.39 -3.14
N GLY A 235 -14.91 -6.31 -2.55
CA GLY A 235 -15.59 -5.47 -1.57
C GLY A 235 -15.45 -5.91 -0.11
N THR A 236 -14.72 -6.99 0.18
CA THR A 236 -14.49 -7.41 1.56
C THR A 236 -13.64 -6.39 2.32
N VAL A 237 -14.06 -6.05 3.53
CA VAL A 237 -13.41 -5.08 4.42
C VAL A 237 -12.56 -5.81 5.45
N TYR A 238 -11.32 -5.36 5.61
CA TYR A 238 -10.37 -5.84 6.60
C TYR A 238 -9.86 -4.69 7.47
N PRO A 239 -9.53 -4.95 8.75
CA PRO A 239 -8.99 -3.94 9.66
C PRO A 239 -7.56 -3.51 9.29
N CYS A 240 -6.85 -4.31 8.49
CA CYS A 240 -5.53 -4.05 7.93
C CYS A 240 -5.26 -5.09 6.82
N MET A 241 -4.49 -4.73 5.80
CA MET A 241 -4.08 -5.65 4.72
C MET A 241 -3.35 -6.92 5.19
N LEU A 242 -2.76 -6.88 6.40
CA LEU A 242 -2.00 -7.98 7.00
C LEU A 242 -2.75 -8.72 8.11
N LEU A 243 -3.97 -8.30 8.42
CA LEU A 243 -4.84 -8.94 9.40
C LEU A 243 -6.09 -9.47 8.67
N PRO A 244 -6.07 -10.74 8.23
CA PRO A 244 -7.11 -11.30 7.36
C PRO A 244 -8.37 -11.70 8.15
N VAL A 245 -8.85 -10.80 9.02
CA VAL A 245 -10.11 -10.94 9.76
C VAL A 245 -11.17 -10.12 9.01
N PRO A 246 -12.08 -10.76 8.25
CA PRO A 246 -13.09 -10.03 7.50
C PRO A 246 -14.06 -9.34 8.46
N LEU A 247 -14.39 -8.10 8.16
CA LEU A 247 -15.29 -7.26 8.96
C LEU A 247 -16.70 -7.21 8.36
N GLY A 248 -16.81 -7.39 7.04
CA GLY A 248 -18.03 -7.29 6.25
C GLY A 248 -17.71 -7.10 4.77
N ASN A 249 -18.72 -6.84 3.94
CA ASN A 249 -18.56 -6.54 2.52
C ASN A 249 -19.35 -5.28 2.13
N VAL A 250 -18.68 -4.33 1.48
CA VAL A 250 -19.27 -3.02 1.11
C VAL A 250 -20.35 -3.10 0.03
N THR A 251 -20.50 -4.25 -0.62
CA THR A 251 -21.61 -4.50 -1.56
C THR A 251 -22.90 -4.91 -0.87
N GLN A 252 -22.84 -5.22 0.43
CA GLN A 252 -23.98 -5.68 1.23
C GLN A 252 -24.36 -4.66 2.31
N ASN A 253 -23.38 -3.98 2.92
CA ASN A 253 -23.59 -3.03 3.99
C ASN A 253 -22.68 -1.81 3.77
N ASN A 254 -23.10 -0.62 4.19
CA ASN A 254 -22.26 0.57 4.06
C ASN A 254 -20.98 0.44 4.90
N LEU A 255 -19.87 0.99 4.40
CA LEU A 255 -18.57 0.97 5.09
C LEU A 255 -18.66 1.50 6.52
N SER A 256 -19.38 2.61 6.74
CA SER A 256 -19.58 3.18 8.08
C SER A 256 -20.25 2.22 9.04
N ASP A 257 -21.23 1.44 8.59
CA ASP A 257 -21.94 0.48 9.44
C ASP A 257 -21.01 -0.69 9.79
N ILE A 258 -20.30 -1.24 8.80
CA ILE A 258 -19.29 -2.27 9.01
C ILE A 258 -18.25 -1.79 10.03
N TRP A 259 -17.77 -0.55 9.89
CA TRP A 259 -16.70 0.00 10.71
C TRP A 259 -17.12 0.26 12.17
N ASN A 260 -18.39 0.59 12.41
CA ASN A 260 -18.87 0.93 13.74
C ASN A 260 -19.51 -0.25 14.49
N THR A 261 -20.02 -1.26 13.76
CA THR A 261 -20.78 -2.37 14.36
C THR A 261 -20.01 -3.68 14.41
N SER A 262 -18.89 -3.81 13.69
CA SER A 262 -18.14 -5.08 13.68
C SER A 262 -17.64 -5.47 15.08
N PRO A 263 -18.02 -6.65 15.60
CA PRO A 263 -17.52 -7.15 16.88
C PRO A 263 -15.99 -7.27 16.90
N SER A 264 -15.39 -7.62 15.76
CA SER A 264 -13.93 -7.70 15.61
C SER A 264 -13.26 -6.34 15.81
N ILE A 265 -13.85 -5.25 15.31
CA ILE A 265 -13.32 -3.89 15.56
C ILE A 265 -13.41 -3.53 17.04
N MET A 266 -14.55 -3.80 17.69
CA MET A 266 -14.73 -3.52 19.12
C MET A 266 -13.67 -4.26 19.95
N LYS A 267 -13.45 -5.56 19.69
CA LYS A 267 -12.38 -6.34 20.31
C LYS A 267 -10.98 -5.77 20.07
N ILE A 268 -10.68 -5.31 18.85
CA ILE A 268 -9.38 -4.70 18.52
C ILE A 268 -9.20 -3.38 19.28
N LYS A 269 -10.23 -2.53 19.33
CA LYS A 269 -10.19 -1.22 20.01
C LYS A 269 -10.08 -1.33 21.53
N GLU A 270 -10.68 -2.35 22.13
CA GLU A 270 -10.60 -2.64 23.57
C GLU A 270 -9.23 -3.20 23.99
N SER A 271 -8.42 -3.63 23.02
CA SER A 271 -7.12 -4.24 23.30
C SER A 271 -6.05 -3.26 23.73
N LYS A 272 -5.28 -3.60 24.77
CA LYS A 272 -4.11 -2.82 25.18
C LYS A 272 -2.99 -2.98 24.13
N CYS A 273 -2.75 -1.92 23.35
CA CYS A 273 -1.66 -1.84 22.38
C CYS A 273 -1.71 -2.95 21.31
N GLY A 274 -2.91 -3.35 20.88
CA GLY A 274 -3.12 -4.33 19.82
C GLY A 274 -3.13 -5.79 20.26
N LYS A 275 -3.06 -6.10 21.56
CA LYS A 275 -3.19 -7.49 22.08
C LYS A 275 -4.64 -7.97 22.14
N PHE A 276 -5.18 -8.47 21.03
CA PHE A 276 -6.52 -9.06 20.94
C PHE A 276 -6.48 -10.50 20.42
N GLU A 277 -7.54 -11.25 20.74
CA GLU A 277 -7.86 -12.58 20.20
C GLU A 277 -8.04 -12.48 18.67
N GLY A 278 -7.17 -13.10 17.88
CA GLY A 278 -7.04 -12.90 16.43
C GLY A 278 -5.71 -12.27 16.00
N MET A 279 -4.90 -11.74 16.92
CA MET A 279 -3.57 -11.22 16.58
C MET A 279 -2.59 -12.33 16.16
N GLU A 280 -2.79 -13.57 16.60
CA GLU A 280 -2.09 -14.75 16.08
C GLU A 280 -2.33 -14.98 14.59
N LEU A 281 -3.40 -14.40 14.02
CA LEU A 281 -3.66 -14.40 12.57
C LEU A 281 -2.92 -13.28 11.83
N CYS A 282 -2.43 -12.26 12.56
CA CYS A 282 -1.69 -11.16 11.97
C CYS A 282 -0.38 -11.66 11.37
N ARG A 283 -0.16 -11.35 10.10
CA ARG A 283 0.98 -11.85 9.33
C ARG A 283 2.32 -11.23 9.75
N VAL A 284 2.30 -10.23 10.64
CA VAL A 284 3.48 -9.62 11.26
C VAL A 284 3.95 -10.39 12.50
N TRP A 285 3.04 -11.04 13.23
CA TRP A 285 3.33 -11.68 14.54
C TRP A 285 3.46 -13.21 14.44
N LYS A 286 3.41 -13.77 13.23
CA LYS A 286 3.73 -15.17 12.92
C LYS A 286 5.18 -15.29 12.47
#